data_AF-A0A831TPE8-F1
#
_entry.id   AF-A0A831TPE8-F1
#
_cell.length_a   1.000
_cell.length_b   1.000
_cell.length_c   1.000
_cell.angle_alpha   90.00
_cell.angle_beta   90.00
_cell.angle_gamma   90.00
#
_symmetry.space_group_name_H-M   'P 1'
#
loop_
_entity.id
_entity.type
_entity.pdbx_description
1 polymer ?
#
loop_
_entity_poly.entity_id
_entity_poly.type
_entity_poly.pdbx_seq_one_letter_code
_entity_poly.pdbx_strand_id
1 'polypeptide(L)'
;MLKRLLSMVLVLALCLTLAVPAFAAEGKTTVIIHYQPAKDNTLDWNMWLWGDANEGGAFLFNGEDAFGKVATHELEGTFAKLGLIVRTDAWEKDGADDRFADIVDGKVEVWLVGGDAKVYTSNPQGKTVEQPTAMPKTGMGGTSEPAQSTALIYAVVAAMVLMLSGAYVVVRKKKYN
;
A
#
# COMPACT_ATOMS: atom_id res chain seq x y z
N MET A 1 -24.03 20.21 -56.01
CA MET A 1 -23.75 18.89 -55.40
C MET A 1 -22.27 18.72 -55.05
N LEU A 2 -21.33 19.09 -55.93
CA LEU A 2 -19.87 18.96 -55.70
C LEU A 2 -19.34 19.65 -54.42
N LYS A 3 -19.83 20.85 -54.07
CA LYS A 3 -19.43 21.56 -52.84
C LYS A 3 -19.87 20.86 -51.54
N ARG A 4 -21.00 20.13 -51.57
CA ARG A 4 -21.51 19.34 -50.43
C ARG A 4 -20.72 18.03 -50.29
N LEU A 5 -20.33 17.43 -51.42
CA LEU A 5 -19.46 16.26 -51.44
C LEU A 5 -18.05 16.59 -50.91
N LEU A 6 -17.47 17.72 -51.33
CA LEU A 6 -16.14 18.17 -50.89
C LEU A 6 -16.10 18.47 -49.38
N SER A 7 -17.16 19.08 -48.84
CA SER A 7 -17.30 19.35 -47.40
C SER A 7 -17.42 18.06 -46.58
N MET A 8 -18.16 17.06 -47.08
CA MET A 8 -18.34 15.79 -46.40
C MET A 8 -17.04 14.95 -46.39
N VAL A 9 -16.26 14.99 -47.48
CA VAL A 9 -14.94 14.36 -47.55
C VAL A 9 -13.92 15.05 -46.64
N LEU A 10 -13.97 16.39 -46.53
CA LEU A 10 -13.11 17.15 -45.60
C LEU A 10 -13.44 16.83 -44.13
N VAL A 11 -14.71 16.74 -43.77
CA VAL A 11 -15.15 16.36 -42.41
C VAL A 11 -14.81 14.90 -42.11
N LEU A 12 -14.95 13.98 -43.06
CA LEU A 12 -14.58 12.58 -42.89
C LEU A 12 -13.05 12.40 -42.77
N ALA A 13 -12.27 13.14 -43.56
CA ALA A 13 -10.81 13.15 -43.49
C ALA A 13 -10.28 13.76 -42.17
N LEU A 14 -10.97 14.78 -41.64
CA LEU A 14 -10.67 15.36 -40.32
C LEU A 14 -11.05 14.41 -39.17
N CYS A 15 -12.10 13.60 -39.33
CA CYS A 15 -12.52 12.62 -38.33
C CYS A 15 -11.62 11.37 -38.33
N LEU A 16 -11.05 11.00 -39.49
CA LEU A 16 -10.19 9.82 -39.64
C LEU A 16 -8.77 10.02 -39.08
N THR A 17 -8.32 11.26 -38.86
CA THR A 17 -7.01 11.57 -38.25
C THR A 17 -7.03 11.68 -36.73
N LEU A 18 -8.20 11.61 -36.08
CA LEU A 18 -8.32 11.67 -34.61
C LEU A 18 -8.05 10.34 -33.90
N ALA A 19 -7.78 9.26 -34.64
CA ALA A 19 -7.28 8.03 -34.06
C ALA A 19 -5.77 8.14 -33.80
N VAL A 20 -5.39 8.97 -32.82
CA VAL A 20 -4.06 8.85 -32.21
C VAL A 20 -4.06 7.47 -31.54
N PRO A 21 -3.16 6.54 -31.89
CA PRO A 21 -3.03 5.31 -31.14
C PRO A 21 -2.64 5.69 -29.72
N ALA A 22 -3.47 5.33 -28.74
CA ALA A 22 -3.04 5.32 -27.35
C ALA A 22 -1.88 4.32 -27.29
N PHE A 23 -0.65 4.84 -27.19
CA PHE A 23 0.50 3.99 -26.91
C PHE A 23 0.22 3.35 -25.55
N ALA A 24 -0.12 2.06 -25.56
CA ALA A 24 -0.19 1.29 -24.33
C ALA A 24 1.20 1.37 -23.69
N ALA A 25 1.27 1.94 -22.49
CA ALA A 25 2.52 2.06 -21.78
C ALA A 25 3.06 0.65 -21.50
N GLU A 26 4.27 0.34 -21.98
CA GLU A 26 4.89 -0.95 -21.72
C GLU A 26 5.34 -1.06 -20.26
N GLY A 27 5.19 -2.25 -19.67
CA GLY A 27 5.54 -2.53 -18.28
C GLY A 27 4.38 -2.37 -17.30
N LYS A 28 4.66 -2.59 -16.01
CA LYS A 28 3.69 -2.50 -14.92
C LYS A 28 4.31 -1.84 -13.71
N THR A 29 3.49 -1.10 -12.97
CA THR A 29 3.86 -0.49 -11.69
C THR A 29 2.95 -1.04 -10.59
N THR A 30 3.54 -1.64 -9.55
CA THR A 30 2.80 -2.12 -8.37
C THR A 30 2.61 -0.98 -7.36
N VAL A 31 1.36 -0.72 -7.00
CA VAL A 31 0.98 0.31 -6.02
C VAL A 31 0.36 -0.36 -4.80
N ILE A 32 0.90 -0.08 -3.62
CA ILE A 32 0.35 -0.49 -2.33
C ILE A 32 0.08 0.76 -1.49
N ILE A 33 -1.19 0.99 -1.15
CA ILE A 33 -1.60 2.13 -0.33
C ILE A 33 -2.31 1.61 0.90
N HIS A 34 -1.83 2.04 2.05
CA HIS A 34 -2.45 1.85 3.35
C HIS A 34 -3.13 3.15 3.75
N TYR A 35 -4.42 3.13 4.03
CA TYR A 35 -5.21 4.31 4.36
C TYR A 35 -5.98 4.12 5.65
N GLN A 36 -5.77 5.03 6.58
CA GLN A 36 -6.56 5.11 7.79
C GLN A 36 -7.48 6.34 7.71
N PRO A 37 -8.80 6.15 7.54
CA PRO A 37 -9.75 7.26 7.56
C PRO A 37 -9.73 8.00 8.89
N ALA A 38 -10.15 9.27 8.89
CA ALA A 38 -10.40 10.01 10.12
C ALA A 38 -11.43 9.29 11.01
N LYS A 39 -11.30 9.46 12.33
CA LYS A 39 -12.07 8.68 13.34
C LYS A 39 -13.60 8.81 13.21
N ASP A 40 -14.07 9.92 12.68
CA ASP A 40 -15.47 10.28 12.47
C ASP A 40 -15.91 10.20 11.00
N ASN A 41 -15.10 9.56 10.14
CA ASN A 41 -15.41 9.43 8.74
C ASN A 41 -16.66 8.57 8.49
N THR A 42 -17.61 9.11 7.73
CA THR A 42 -18.84 8.43 7.29
C THR A 42 -18.90 8.22 5.78
N LEU A 43 -17.91 8.72 5.04
CA LEU A 43 -17.89 8.67 3.59
C LEU A 43 -17.27 7.38 3.07
N ASP A 44 -17.74 6.96 1.89
CA ASP A 44 -17.21 5.82 1.15
C ASP A 44 -16.05 6.30 0.25
N TRP A 45 -14.83 6.12 0.76
CA TRP A 45 -13.62 6.55 0.08
C TRP A 45 -13.15 5.53 -0.96
N ASN A 46 -12.78 6.03 -2.12
CA ASN A 46 -11.96 5.39 -3.14
C ASN A 46 -10.71 6.24 -3.43
N MET A 47 -9.96 5.90 -4.47
CA MET A 47 -8.77 6.63 -4.87
C MET A 47 -8.78 6.99 -6.35
N TRP A 48 -8.24 8.15 -6.68
CA TRP A 48 -7.78 8.47 -8.02
C TRP A 48 -6.27 8.33 -8.07
N LEU A 49 -5.75 7.43 -8.90
CA LEU A 49 -4.31 7.17 -9.03
C LEU A 49 -3.85 7.50 -10.46
N TRP A 50 -2.71 8.14 -10.60
CA TRP A 50 -2.09 8.44 -11.89
C TRP A 50 -0.57 8.35 -11.82
N GLY A 51 0.07 7.94 -12.90
CA GLY A 51 1.49 8.09 -13.13
C GLY A 51 1.80 9.46 -13.75
N ASP A 52 3.07 9.87 -13.74
CA ASP A 52 3.56 11.12 -14.31
C ASP A 52 3.28 11.32 -15.83
N ALA A 53 2.83 10.27 -16.53
CA ALA A 53 2.48 10.33 -17.95
C ALA A 53 1.14 9.65 -18.30
N ASN A 54 0.21 9.45 -17.34
CA ASN A 54 -1.11 8.87 -17.62
C ASN A 54 -2.29 9.77 -17.19
N GLU A 55 -3.49 9.47 -17.69
CA GLU A 55 -4.72 10.25 -17.40
C GLU A 55 -5.31 9.96 -16.00
N GLY A 56 -4.81 8.91 -15.34
CA GLY A 56 -5.30 8.41 -14.07
C GLY A 56 -6.56 7.56 -14.16
N GLY A 57 -6.94 6.97 -13.03
CA GLY A 57 -8.11 6.11 -12.93
C GLY A 57 -8.63 5.99 -11.50
N ALA A 58 -9.88 5.54 -11.38
CA ALA A 58 -10.50 5.26 -10.09
C ALA A 58 -10.15 3.84 -9.63
N PHE A 59 -9.71 3.71 -8.38
CA PHE A 59 -9.33 2.46 -7.75
C PHE A 59 -10.00 2.32 -6.40
N LEU A 60 -10.43 1.10 -6.08
CA LEU A 60 -11.06 0.77 -4.79
C LEU A 60 -10.04 0.22 -3.81
N PHE A 61 -10.31 0.35 -2.52
CA PHE A 61 -9.63 -0.48 -1.52
C PHE A 61 -10.05 -1.94 -1.69
N ASN A 62 -9.11 -2.87 -1.55
CA ASN A 62 -9.31 -4.30 -1.80
C ASN A 62 -8.80 -5.20 -0.65
N GLY A 63 -8.45 -4.61 0.49
CA GLY A 63 -8.08 -5.33 1.70
C GLY A 63 -8.10 -4.42 2.93
N GLU A 64 -7.71 -5.00 4.06
CA GLU A 64 -7.54 -4.30 5.33
C GLU A 64 -6.35 -4.88 6.09
N ASP A 65 -5.67 -4.05 6.87
CA ASP A 65 -4.60 -4.44 7.79
C ASP A 65 -4.77 -3.74 9.15
N ALA A 66 -3.77 -3.84 10.04
CA ALA A 66 -3.85 -3.22 11.36
C ALA A 66 -3.83 -1.68 11.34
N PHE A 67 -3.45 -1.06 10.22
CA PHE A 67 -3.45 0.39 10.05
C PHE A 67 -4.80 0.89 9.52
N GLY A 68 -5.39 0.16 8.57
CA GLY A 68 -6.72 0.48 8.03
C GLY A 68 -7.02 -0.23 6.71
N LYS A 69 -7.59 0.51 5.76
CA LYS A 69 -7.90 0.01 4.42
C LYS A 69 -6.61 -0.14 3.61
N VAL A 70 -6.55 -1.18 2.78
CA VAL A 70 -5.43 -1.46 1.89
C VAL A 70 -5.90 -1.48 0.44
N ALA A 71 -5.12 -0.89 -0.45
CA ALA A 71 -5.29 -0.97 -1.89
C ALA A 71 -4.00 -1.49 -2.52
N THR A 72 -4.09 -2.66 -3.16
CA THR A 72 -2.98 -3.24 -3.94
C THR A 72 -3.42 -3.35 -5.39
N HIS A 73 -2.81 -2.58 -6.28
CA HIS A 73 -3.15 -2.52 -7.71
C HIS A 73 -1.91 -2.55 -8.59
N GLU A 74 -2.07 -3.04 -9.81
CA GLU A 74 -1.10 -2.85 -10.89
C GLU A 74 -1.60 -1.75 -11.81
N LEU A 75 -0.76 -0.74 -12.04
CA LEU A 75 -0.98 0.24 -13.09
C LEU A 75 -0.23 -0.22 -14.34
N GLU A 76 -0.89 -0.19 -15.49
CA GLU A 76 -0.24 -0.44 -16.78
C GLU A 76 0.68 0.73 -17.11
N GLY A 77 1.95 0.42 -17.40
CA GLY A 77 3.04 1.38 -17.60
C GLY A 77 4.09 1.40 -16.49
N THR A 78 5.27 1.91 -16.87
CA THR A 78 6.39 2.15 -15.95
C THR A 78 6.46 3.64 -15.63
N PHE A 79 6.27 4.01 -14.36
CA PHE A 79 6.23 5.40 -13.92
C PHE A 79 7.33 5.67 -12.90
N ALA A 80 7.85 6.90 -12.86
CA ALA A 80 8.82 7.32 -11.84
C ALA A 80 8.13 7.89 -10.59
N LYS A 81 6.90 8.39 -10.76
CA LYS A 81 6.12 9.04 -9.70
C LYS A 81 4.66 8.65 -9.76
N LEU A 82 4.10 8.32 -8.61
CA LEU A 82 2.68 8.13 -8.39
C LEU A 82 2.08 9.46 -7.90
N GLY A 83 1.05 9.93 -8.58
CA GLY A 83 0.09 10.88 -8.05
C GLY A 83 -1.15 10.16 -7.51
N LEU A 84 -1.69 10.64 -6.40
CA LEU A 84 -2.85 10.04 -5.76
C LEU A 84 -3.75 11.07 -5.06
N ILE A 85 -5.06 10.80 -5.08
CA ILE A 85 -6.08 11.50 -4.30
C ILE A 85 -6.98 10.45 -3.67
N VAL A 86 -7.23 10.54 -2.36
CA VAL A 86 -8.31 9.79 -1.70
C VAL A 86 -9.58 10.63 -1.83
N ARG A 87 -10.61 10.07 -2.47
CA ARG A 87 -11.84 10.79 -2.82
C ARG A 87 -13.09 9.93 -2.76
N THR A 88 -14.26 10.55 -2.77
CA THR A 88 -15.53 9.87 -3.05
C THR A 88 -15.83 9.88 -4.56
N ASP A 89 -16.86 9.14 -4.98
CA ASP A 89 -17.38 9.22 -6.36
C ASP A 89 -17.93 10.60 -6.73
N ALA A 90 -18.35 11.37 -5.72
CA ALA A 90 -18.77 12.76 -5.87
C ALA A 90 -17.59 13.76 -5.89
N TRP A 91 -16.34 13.26 -5.92
CA TRP A 91 -15.11 14.06 -5.92
C TRP A 91 -14.87 14.90 -4.65
N GLU A 92 -15.52 14.54 -3.54
CA GLU A 92 -15.10 15.05 -2.24
C GLU A 92 -13.72 14.46 -1.92
N LYS A 93 -12.77 15.31 -1.50
CA LYS A 93 -11.40 14.90 -1.17
C LYS A 93 -11.24 14.74 0.34
N ASP A 94 -10.42 13.77 0.75
CA ASP A 94 -10.06 13.54 2.14
C ASP A 94 -9.02 14.57 2.65
N GLY A 95 -9.45 15.83 2.75
CA GLY A 95 -8.73 16.97 3.34
C GLY A 95 -7.49 17.48 2.59
N ALA A 96 -6.78 16.61 1.87
CA ALA A 96 -5.60 16.93 1.09
C ALA A 96 -5.93 17.00 -0.40
N ASP A 97 -5.27 17.95 -1.08
CA ASP A 97 -5.17 17.97 -2.54
C ASP A 97 -4.26 16.84 -3.05
N ASP A 98 -3.64 17.05 -4.19
CA ASP A 98 -2.86 16.05 -4.91
C ASP A 98 -1.62 15.65 -4.10
N ARG A 99 -1.49 14.35 -3.83
CA ARG A 99 -0.38 13.76 -3.10
C ARG A 99 0.51 12.99 -4.08
N PHE A 100 1.81 12.96 -3.80
CA PHE A 100 2.79 12.31 -4.68
C PHE A 100 3.76 11.42 -3.91
N ALA A 101 4.19 10.33 -4.54
CA ALA A 101 5.18 9.40 -4.03
C ALA A 101 6.10 8.92 -5.14
N ASP A 102 7.38 8.71 -4.82
CA ASP A 102 8.34 8.17 -5.77
C ASP A 102 8.15 6.65 -5.92
N ILE A 103 8.29 6.16 -7.15
CA ILE A 103 8.27 4.73 -7.48
C ILE A 103 9.71 4.25 -7.61
N VAL A 104 10.03 3.17 -6.92
CA VAL A 104 11.37 2.57 -6.91
C VAL A 104 11.25 1.12 -7.38
N ASP A 105 12.04 0.77 -8.40
CA ASP A 105 12.05 -0.58 -8.99
C ASP A 105 10.66 -1.08 -9.42
N GLY A 106 9.83 -0.17 -9.97
CA GLY A 106 8.47 -0.48 -10.42
C GLY A 106 7.45 -0.70 -9.29
N LYS A 107 7.81 -0.41 -8.03
CA LYS A 107 6.94 -0.54 -6.87
C LYS A 107 6.87 0.76 -6.06
N VAL A 108 5.71 1.05 -5.50
CA VAL A 108 5.51 2.06 -4.47
C VAL A 108 4.63 1.52 -3.35
N GLU A 109 4.99 1.84 -2.11
CA GLU A 109 4.23 1.46 -0.92
C GLU A 109 4.17 2.63 0.06
N VAL A 110 2.96 3.08 0.41
CA VAL A 110 2.74 4.29 1.20
C VAL A 110 1.61 4.16 2.22
N TRP A 111 1.66 5.00 3.26
CA TRP A 111 0.66 5.14 4.30
C TRP A 111 0.08 6.55 4.28
N LEU A 112 -1.25 6.64 4.40
CA LEU A 112 -2.04 7.86 4.38
C LEU A 112 -2.91 7.92 5.63
N VAL A 113 -2.94 9.09 6.27
CA VAL A 113 -3.84 9.37 7.40
C VAL A 113 -4.91 10.33 6.91
N GLY A 114 -6.16 10.05 7.27
CA GLY A 114 -7.33 10.85 6.90
C GLY A 114 -7.17 12.31 7.29
N GLY A 115 -7.38 13.21 6.33
CA GLY A 115 -7.20 14.65 6.50
C GLY A 115 -5.74 15.13 6.63
N ASP A 116 -4.75 14.24 6.59
CA ASP A 116 -3.33 14.60 6.56
C ASP A 116 -2.81 14.69 5.11
N ALA A 117 -2.21 15.82 4.77
CA ALA A 117 -1.59 16.03 3.46
C ALA A 117 -0.30 15.23 3.27
N LYS A 118 0.29 14.71 4.35
CA LYS A 118 1.55 13.98 4.29
C LYS A 118 1.37 12.54 3.77
N VAL A 119 2.28 12.15 2.89
CA VAL A 119 2.47 10.76 2.46
C VAL A 119 3.62 10.15 3.25
N TYR A 120 3.39 9.00 3.87
CA TYR A 120 4.41 8.30 4.67
C TYR A 120 4.91 7.07 3.91
N THR A 121 6.21 6.81 3.93
CA THR A 121 6.84 5.62 3.32
C THR A 121 6.97 4.43 4.28
N SER A 122 6.43 4.58 5.49
CA SER A 122 6.34 3.53 6.51
C SER A 122 5.16 3.85 7.42
N ASN A 123 4.55 2.82 8.04
CA ASN A 123 3.43 3.00 8.97
C ASN A 123 3.76 4.03 10.08
N PRO A 124 3.11 5.21 10.10
CA PRO A 124 3.41 6.28 11.06
C PRO A 124 2.93 5.99 12.48
N GLN A 125 2.08 4.98 12.67
CA GLN A 125 1.46 4.63 13.95
C GLN A 125 2.08 3.41 14.63
N GLY A 126 3.13 2.81 14.06
CA GLY A 126 3.96 1.76 14.64
C GLY A 126 3.40 1.00 15.86
N LYS A 127 2.78 -0.17 15.63
CA LYS A 127 2.34 -1.17 16.64
C LYS A 127 1.45 -0.65 17.79
N THR A 128 0.23 -0.23 17.52
CA THR A 128 -0.87 -0.36 18.51
C THR A 128 -1.55 -1.72 18.31
N VAL A 129 -1.07 -2.74 19.03
CA VAL A 129 -1.79 -4.01 19.17
C VAL A 129 -2.94 -3.76 20.14
N GLU A 130 -4.09 -3.29 19.67
CA GLU A 130 -5.33 -3.47 20.41
C GLU A 130 -5.85 -4.89 20.17
N GLN A 131 -5.43 -5.77 21.07
CA GLN A 131 -5.96 -7.13 21.24
C GLN A 131 -7.49 -7.05 21.51
N PRO A 132 -8.30 -8.00 21.01
CA PRO A 132 -9.75 -7.82 20.83
C PRO A 132 -10.50 -7.36 22.08
N THR A 133 -11.39 -6.37 21.92
CA THR A 133 -12.36 -5.95 22.94
C THR A 133 -13.29 -7.11 23.30
N ALA A 134 -13.04 -7.75 24.44
CA ALA A 134 -14.03 -8.59 25.10
C ALA A 134 -15.06 -7.71 25.85
N MET A 135 -16.34 -8.05 25.66
CA MET A 135 -17.54 -7.43 26.24
C MET A 135 -17.54 -7.35 27.78
N PRO A 136 -18.36 -6.48 28.41
CA PRO A 136 -18.18 -6.06 29.80
C PRO A 136 -18.76 -7.10 30.77
N LYS A 137 -18.01 -7.43 31.83
CA LYS A 137 -18.56 -7.94 33.09
C LYS A 137 -17.84 -7.36 34.30
N THR A 138 -18.60 -6.51 34.99
CA THR A 138 -18.61 -6.14 36.40
C THR A 138 -17.75 -6.99 37.35
N GLY A 139 -16.95 -6.35 38.22
CA GLY A 139 -16.54 -6.95 39.50
C GLY A 139 -15.17 -6.57 40.08
N MET A 140 -15.14 -5.46 40.82
CA MET A 140 -14.39 -5.13 42.05
C MET A 140 -13.14 -5.97 42.49
N GLY A 141 -12.01 -5.27 42.68
CA GLY A 141 -11.15 -5.41 43.87
C GLY A 141 -9.75 -6.06 43.72
N GLY A 142 -8.71 -5.38 44.23
CA GLY A 142 -7.48 -6.04 44.71
C GLY A 142 -6.12 -5.48 44.25
N THR A 143 -5.60 -4.55 45.06
CA THR A 143 -4.20 -4.17 45.38
C THR A 143 -2.96 -4.86 44.73
N SER A 144 -2.06 -3.99 44.24
CA SER A 144 -0.57 -3.92 44.38
C SER A 144 0.42 -5.02 43.92
N GLU A 145 1.45 -4.51 43.21
CA GLU A 145 2.89 -4.91 43.15
C GLU A 145 3.39 -5.92 42.09
N PRO A 146 4.69 -5.86 41.68
CA PRO A 146 5.07 -5.85 40.27
C PRO A 146 5.92 -7.04 39.83
N ALA A 147 6.03 -7.18 38.51
CA ALA A 147 7.16 -7.76 37.77
C ALA A 147 7.68 -9.15 38.20
N GLN A 148 7.02 -10.22 37.74
CA GLN A 148 7.69 -11.48 37.41
C GLN A 148 7.04 -12.14 36.20
N SER A 149 7.58 -11.92 35.00
CA SER A 149 7.56 -12.92 33.90
C SER A 149 8.40 -12.45 32.69
N THR A 150 9.68 -12.17 32.91
CA THR A 150 10.67 -12.05 31.81
C THR A 150 11.66 -13.22 31.78
N ALA A 151 11.48 -14.25 32.63
CA ALA A 151 12.43 -15.36 32.75
C ALA A 151 12.23 -16.52 31.75
N LEU A 152 11.12 -16.60 31.01
CA LEU A 152 10.88 -17.72 30.09
C LEU A 152 11.25 -17.46 28.63
N ILE A 153 11.46 -16.20 28.24
CA ILE A 153 11.80 -15.85 26.84
C ILE A 153 13.31 -16.00 26.58
N TYR A 154 14.17 -15.73 27.57
CA TYR A 154 15.64 -15.82 27.39
C TYR A 154 16.19 -17.25 27.35
N ALA A 155 15.51 -18.24 27.95
CA ALA A 155 15.96 -19.64 27.92
C ALA A 155 15.76 -20.31 26.55
N VAL A 156 14.70 -19.92 25.82
CA VAL A 156 14.42 -20.47 24.48
C VAL A 156 15.34 -19.87 23.42
N VAL A 157 15.67 -18.57 23.54
CA VAL A 157 16.56 -17.89 22.59
C VAL A 157 18.02 -18.30 22.78
N ALA A 158 18.48 -18.53 24.02
CA ALA A 158 19.85 -19.00 24.28
C ALA A 158 20.12 -20.45 23.82
N ALA A 159 19.10 -21.33 23.85
CA ALA A 159 19.23 -22.71 23.37
C ALA A 159 19.27 -22.81 21.83
N MET A 160 18.62 -21.89 21.09
CA MET A 160 18.67 -21.89 19.62
C MET A 160 19.97 -21.30 19.06
N VAL A 161 20.58 -20.32 19.75
CA VAL A 161 21.84 -19.69 19.29
C VAL A 161 23.06 -20.61 19.50
N LEU A 162 23.01 -21.52 20.48
CA LEU A 162 24.06 -22.53 20.69
C LEU A 162 23.98 -23.72 19.71
N MET A 163 22.85 -23.93 19.02
CA MET A 163 22.73 -25.01 18.02
C MET A 163 23.17 -24.63 16.60
N LEU A 164 23.51 -23.35 16.36
CA LEU A 164 23.91 -22.86 15.03
C LEU A 164 25.39 -22.46 14.92
N SER A 165 26.20 -22.60 15.98
CA SER A 165 27.61 -22.19 15.98
C SER A 165 28.64 -23.32 16.20
N GLY A 166 28.22 -24.59 16.26
CA GLY A 166 29.10 -25.71 16.63
C GLY A 166 29.40 -26.71 15.51
N ALA A 167 30.16 -26.33 14.48
CA ALA A 167 30.79 -27.30 13.58
C ALA A 167 32.14 -26.79 13.05
N TYR A 168 33.16 -26.79 13.92
CA TYR A 168 34.55 -26.90 13.47
C TYR A 168 35.31 -27.89 14.39
N VAL A 169 35.70 -29.02 13.77
CA VAL A 169 36.87 -29.88 14.06
C VAL A 169 36.85 -30.77 15.32
N VAL A 170 36.81 -32.09 15.09
CA VAL A 170 37.70 -33.05 15.77
C VAL A 170 38.20 -34.12 14.79
N VAL A 171 39.50 -34.41 14.92
CA VAL A 171 40.43 -35.14 14.07
C VAL A 171 40.59 -36.61 14.53
N ARG A 172 40.65 -37.54 13.54
CA ARG A 172 41.33 -38.87 13.45
C ARG A 172 41.13 -39.97 14.53
N LYS A 173 40.90 -41.21 14.04
CA LYS A 173 41.93 -42.30 14.09
C LYS A 173 41.65 -43.48 13.13
N LYS A 174 42.73 -43.98 12.53
CA LYS A 174 42.92 -45.19 11.69
C LYS A 174 42.49 -46.49 12.40
N LYS A 175 42.07 -47.50 11.62
CA LYS A 175 42.57 -48.88 11.75
C LYS A 175 42.46 -49.66 10.42
N TYR A 176 43.51 -50.43 10.16
CA TYR A 176 43.78 -51.28 9.00
C TYR A 176 42.93 -52.57 9.02
N ASN A 177 42.56 -53.07 7.83
CA ASN A 177 42.90 -54.41 7.33
C ASN A 177 42.66 -54.45 5.83
#